data_AF-A0A7S2FEG2-F1
#
_entry.id   AF-A0A7S2FEG2-F1
#
_cell.length_a   1.000
_cell.length_b   1.000
_cell.length_c   1.000
_cell.angle_alpha   90.00
_cell.angle_beta   90.00
_cell.angle_gamma   90.00
#
_symmetry.space_group_name_H-M   'P 1'
#
loop_
_entity.id
_entity.type
_entity.pdbx_description
1 polymer ?
#
loop_
_entity_poly.entity_id
_entity_poly.type
_entity_poly.pdbx_seq_one_letter_code
_entity_poly.pdbx_strand_id
1 'polypeptide(L)'
;LKQHLLWSLHSLGCAAGYSFLAMTGEAKPATMMGTIWIILNKLNRTFTALSYPVGIVCMTQNRWPATLKHARMFWQVILTVWFGVTAIFYYSMWQSTWTFWSKLLAHFVWFYVWDWGMLWFAFLSMLVEKVLSRKECTNRLFNRKPGAEKFLGKKIVVLGNGPSLAKNEPLGAAIDSMDEVVRFNNFQTKTSGLEAWTGTKTTVHFSDSMLYPSYPEYQVPGACLCLSLFMDRLMVCGSYFLFRMSIDLAFQEALSFMFDPQLGWLEAEDIDNMKQVLGISYWKHPTSGIMAIDWMVRHRPDPKVPVYVHGFDFFQGPTVHYYSKTEPLYERINDLVGVNMMHEPQKERAF
;
A
#
# COMPACT_ATOMS: atom_id res chain seq x y z
N LEU A 1 -3.81 -19.37 -9.65
CA LEU A 1 -3.85 -18.70 -10.98
C LEU A 1 -4.99 -17.66 -11.08
N LYS A 2 -6.26 -18.01 -10.83
CA LYS A 2 -7.42 -17.07 -10.90
C LYS A 2 -7.29 -15.85 -9.97
N GLN A 3 -6.88 -16.05 -8.71
CA GLN A 3 -6.64 -14.93 -7.76
C GLN A 3 -5.46 -14.04 -8.18
N HIS A 4 -4.44 -14.61 -8.80
CA HIS A 4 -3.27 -13.88 -9.28
C HIS A 4 -3.57 -13.06 -10.53
N LEU A 5 -4.31 -13.63 -11.49
CA LEU A 5 -4.74 -12.91 -12.69
C LEU A 5 -5.60 -11.69 -12.32
N LEU A 6 -6.46 -11.84 -11.30
CA LEU A 6 -7.31 -10.77 -10.79
C LEU A 6 -6.54 -9.74 -9.94
N TRP A 7 -5.54 -10.14 -9.16
CA TRP A 7 -4.64 -9.19 -8.46
C TRP A 7 -3.83 -8.37 -9.48
N SER A 8 -3.39 -9.00 -10.57
CA SER A 8 -2.74 -8.30 -11.67
C SER A 8 -3.68 -7.41 -12.48
N LEU A 9 -4.91 -7.87 -12.75
CA LEU A 9 -5.96 -7.04 -13.36
C LEU A 9 -6.39 -5.90 -12.42
N HIS A 10 -6.32 -6.09 -11.09
CA HIS A 10 -6.52 -5.07 -10.08
C HIS A 10 -5.39 -4.04 -10.10
N SER A 11 -4.13 -4.46 -10.13
CA SER A 11 -3.00 -3.54 -10.31
C SER A 11 -3.08 -2.80 -11.66
N LEU A 12 -3.53 -3.46 -12.73
CA LEU A 12 -3.78 -2.84 -14.06
C LEU A 12 -4.96 -1.85 -14.01
N GLY A 13 -6.03 -2.20 -13.32
CA GLY A 13 -7.22 -1.36 -13.12
C GLY A 13 -6.93 -0.15 -12.25
N CYS A 14 -6.12 -0.30 -11.20
CA CYS A 14 -5.59 0.82 -10.41
C CYS A 14 -4.67 1.69 -11.28
N ALA A 15 -3.70 1.11 -11.99
CA ALA A 15 -2.79 1.86 -12.87
C ALA A 15 -3.51 2.64 -13.99
N ALA A 16 -4.58 2.09 -14.56
CA ALA A 16 -5.41 2.76 -15.57
C ALA A 16 -6.45 3.72 -14.98
N GLY A 17 -6.89 3.49 -13.73
CA GLY A 17 -7.92 4.25 -13.02
C GLY A 17 -7.39 5.42 -12.19
N TYR A 18 -6.08 5.46 -11.89
CA TYR A 18 -5.41 6.65 -11.36
C TYR A 18 -5.39 7.73 -12.45
N SER A 19 -6.48 8.47 -12.61
CA SER A 19 -6.45 9.80 -13.21
C SER A 19 -6.30 10.79 -12.07
N PHE A 20 -5.04 11.07 -11.71
CA PHE A 20 -4.63 12.00 -10.63
C PHE A 20 -5.22 13.42 -10.77
N LEU A 21 -5.79 13.73 -11.94
CA LEU A 21 -6.36 15.02 -12.29
C LEU A 21 -7.73 15.32 -11.70
N ALA A 22 -8.39 14.36 -11.05
CA ALA A 22 -9.76 14.59 -10.55
C ALA A 22 -9.82 15.06 -9.09
N MET A 23 -8.72 15.07 -8.32
CA MET A 23 -8.86 15.07 -6.86
C MET A 23 -7.89 15.93 -6.04
N THR A 24 -6.91 16.61 -6.65
CA THR A 24 -6.51 17.88 -6.04
C THR A 24 -7.60 18.87 -6.45
N GLY A 25 -8.25 19.55 -5.50
CA GLY A 25 -9.12 20.69 -5.80
C GLY A 25 -8.36 21.88 -6.41
N GLU A 26 -7.26 21.62 -7.13
CA GLU A 26 -6.38 22.59 -7.72
C GLU A 26 -6.73 22.80 -9.18
N ALA A 27 -6.83 24.08 -9.49
CA ALA A 27 -7.06 24.67 -10.78
C ALA A 27 -6.33 23.97 -11.93
N LYS A 28 -6.97 24.04 -13.11
CA LYS A 28 -6.44 23.79 -14.45
C LYS A 28 -4.92 24.01 -14.52
N PRO A 29 -4.14 23.13 -15.20
CA PRO A 29 -2.70 23.37 -15.39
C PRO A 29 -2.53 24.74 -16.06
N ALA A 30 -2.09 25.73 -15.28
CA ALA A 30 -1.95 27.10 -15.75
C ALA A 30 -0.72 27.25 -16.69
N THR A 31 0.08 26.19 -16.84
CA THR A 31 1.33 26.18 -17.59
C THR A 31 1.39 25.02 -18.59
N MET A 32 2.04 25.26 -19.73
CA MET A 32 2.33 24.25 -20.75
C MET A 32 3.04 23.01 -20.17
N MET A 33 3.95 23.22 -19.22
CA MET A 33 4.69 22.14 -18.55
C MET A 33 3.77 21.23 -17.74
N GLY A 34 2.74 21.76 -17.07
CA GLY A 34 1.75 20.95 -16.36
C GLY A 34 1.00 20.01 -17.31
N THR A 35 0.56 20.52 -18.46
CA THR A 35 -0.11 19.71 -19.49
C THR A 35 0.80 18.62 -20.06
N ILE A 36 2.07 18.94 -20.35
CA ILE A 36 3.05 17.95 -20.82
C ILE A 36 3.25 16.85 -19.78
N TRP A 37 3.41 17.21 -18.50
CA TRP A 37 3.60 16.25 -17.42
C TRP A 37 2.42 15.28 -17.29
N ILE A 38 1.18 15.78 -17.38
CA ILE A 38 -0.04 14.97 -17.38
C ILE A 38 -0.01 13.92 -18.51
N ILE A 39 0.37 14.33 -19.72
CA ILE A 39 0.44 13.43 -20.87
C ILE A 39 1.51 12.37 -20.66
N LEU A 40 2.71 12.77 -20.22
CA LEU A 40 3.81 11.86 -19.93
C LEU A 40 3.42 10.83 -18.86
N ASN A 41 2.75 11.25 -17.79
CA ASN A 41 2.32 10.36 -16.72
C ASN A 41 1.27 9.35 -17.24
N LYS A 42 0.29 9.79 -18.04
CA LYS A 42 -0.69 8.88 -18.66
C LYS A 42 -0.02 7.86 -19.59
N LEU A 43 0.94 8.29 -20.39
CA LEU A 43 1.71 7.40 -21.27
C LEU A 43 2.53 6.41 -20.45
N ASN A 44 3.25 6.88 -19.44
CA ASN A 44 4.02 6.03 -18.52
C ASN A 44 3.15 4.98 -17.85
N ARG A 45 2.00 5.37 -17.28
CA ARG A 45 1.04 4.42 -16.67
C ARG A 45 0.59 3.35 -17.66
N THR A 46 0.28 3.75 -18.89
CA THR A 46 -0.10 2.83 -19.96
C THR A 46 1.03 1.86 -20.30
N PHE A 47 2.26 2.35 -20.47
CA PHE A 47 3.41 1.51 -20.80
C PHE A 47 3.83 0.59 -19.64
N THR A 48 3.80 1.09 -18.41
CA THR A 48 4.06 0.30 -17.21
C THR A 48 3.01 -0.80 -17.05
N ALA A 49 1.74 -0.53 -17.31
CA ALA A 49 0.71 -1.58 -17.36
C ALA A 49 1.03 -2.66 -18.42
N LEU A 50 1.56 -2.29 -19.58
CA LEU A 50 1.95 -3.23 -20.62
C LEU A 50 3.19 -4.08 -20.28
N SER A 51 4.05 -3.64 -19.35
CA SER A 51 5.20 -4.44 -18.88
C SER A 51 4.83 -5.51 -17.85
N TYR A 52 3.55 -5.55 -17.42
CA TYR A 52 3.09 -6.46 -16.39
C TYR A 52 3.23 -7.95 -16.71
N PRO A 53 3.19 -8.49 -17.94
CA PRO A 53 3.35 -9.93 -18.13
C PRO A 53 4.59 -10.52 -17.45
N VAL A 54 5.73 -9.82 -17.50
CA VAL A 54 6.96 -10.20 -16.77
C VAL A 54 6.79 -9.97 -15.27
N GLY A 55 6.21 -8.83 -14.91
CA GLY A 55 5.99 -8.49 -13.51
C GLY A 55 5.01 -9.38 -12.77
N ILE A 56 3.98 -9.89 -13.44
CA ILE A 56 2.97 -10.78 -12.88
C ILE A 56 3.63 -12.07 -12.40
N VAL A 57 4.54 -12.64 -13.19
CA VAL A 57 5.27 -13.85 -12.77
C VAL A 57 6.08 -13.54 -11.52
N CYS A 58 6.84 -12.45 -11.51
CA CYS A 58 7.62 -12.05 -10.34
C CYS A 58 6.74 -11.81 -9.11
N MET A 59 5.67 -11.03 -9.25
CA MET A 59 4.78 -10.66 -8.14
C MET A 59 3.97 -11.82 -7.59
N THR A 60 3.56 -12.77 -8.45
CA THR A 60 2.66 -13.87 -8.06
C THR A 60 3.42 -15.09 -7.58
N GLN A 61 4.65 -15.29 -8.03
CA GLN A 61 5.47 -16.43 -7.65
C GLN A 61 6.46 -16.12 -6.52
N ASN A 62 6.86 -14.86 -6.33
CA ASN A 62 7.75 -14.50 -5.23
C ASN A 62 6.98 -14.48 -3.90
N ARG A 63 7.22 -15.51 -3.10
CA ARG A 63 6.70 -15.66 -1.72
C ARG A 63 7.79 -15.59 -0.68
N TRP A 64 8.91 -14.93 -1.01
CA TRP A 64 10.00 -14.83 -0.07
C TRP A 64 9.60 -13.92 1.10
N PRO A 65 9.98 -14.29 2.33
CA PRO A 65 9.84 -13.42 3.49
C PRO A 65 10.52 -12.06 3.26
N ALA A 66 9.91 -11.01 3.79
CA ALA A 66 10.39 -9.63 3.76
C ALA A 66 11.67 -9.44 4.60
N THR A 67 12.81 -9.95 4.14
CA THR A 67 14.09 -9.86 4.87
C THR A 67 15.16 -9.18 4.02
N LEU A 68 16.16 -8.59 4.68
CA LEU A 68 17.34 -8.00 4.03
C LEU A 68 18.01 -9.00 3.07
N LYS A 69 18.19 -10.25 3.51
CA LYS A 69 18.80 -11.31 2.71
C LYS A 69 17.99 -11.60 1.45
N HIS A 70 16.67 -11.76 1.58
CA HIS A 70 15.82 -12.08 0.44
C HIS A 70 15.69 -10.90 -0.53
N ALA A 71 15.59 -9.67 -0.04
CA ALA A 71 15.61 -8.47 -0.88
C ALA A 71 16.91 -8.39 -1.70
N ARG A 72 18.06 -8.66 -1.05
CA ARG A 72 19.36 -8.70 -1.73
C ARG A 72 19.44 -9.80 -2.79
N MET A 73 19.11 -11.02 -2.41
CA MET A 73 19.11 -12.16 -3.33
C MET A 73 18.18 -11.91 -4.51
N PHE A 74 17.03 -11.27 -4.28
CA PHE A 74 16.03 -11.09 -5.32
C PHE A 74 16.53 -10.15 -6.41
N TRP A 75 17.04 -8.95 -6.08
CA TRP A 75 17.57 -8.08 -7.13
C TRP A 75 18.80 -8.69 -7.82
N GLN A 76 19.63 -9.46 -7.11
CA GLN A 76 20.77 -10.16 -7.72
C GLN A 76 20.31 -11.18 -8.76
N VAL A 77 19.32 -12.01 -8.42
CA VAL A 77 18.70 -12.98 -9.34
C VAL A 77 18.07 -12.25 -10.53
N ILE A 78 17.31 -11.18 -10.29
CA ILE A 78 16.70 -10.39 -11.36
C ILE A 78 17.78 -9.81 -12.29
N LEU A 79 18.87 -9.22 -11.78
CA LEU A 79 19.96 -8.71 -12.62
C LEU A 79 20.65 -9.82 -13.42
N THR A 80 20.91 -10.98 -12.82
CA THR A 80 21.52 -12.11 -13.52
C THR A 80 20.64 -12.61 -14.67
N VAL A 81 19.34 -12.83 -14.39
CA VAL A 81 18.38 -13.26 -15.41
C VAL A 81 18.20 -12.19 -16.48
N TRP A 82 18.06 -10.92 -16.07
CA TRP A 82 17.88 -9.80 -16.96
C TRP A 82 19.06 -9.69 -17.95
N PHE A 83 20.29 -9.54 -17.44
CA PHE A 83 21.44 -9.35 -18.32
C PHE A 83 21.72 -10.57 -19.19
N GLY A 84 21.53 -11.79 -18.67
CA GLY A 84 21.70 -13.01 -19.46
C GLY A 84 20.71 -13.08 -20.63
N VAL A 85 19.41 -12.89 -20.35
CA VAL A 85 18.35 -12.97 -21.38
C VAL A 85 18.46 -11.80 -22.37
N THR A 86 18.77 -10.60 -21.88
CA THR A 86 18.98 -9.42 -22.72
C THR A 86 20.20 -9.57 -23.63
N ALA A 87 21.31 -10.13 -23.15
CA ALA A 87 22.48 -10.41 -23.99
C ALA A 87 22.16 -11.39 -25.13
N ILE A 88 21.40 -12.46 -24.84
CA ILE A 88 20.94 -13.43 -25.85
C ILE A 88 20.06 -12.76 -26.90
N PHE A 89 19.12 -11.91 -26.47
CA PHE A 89 18.26 -11.16 -27.39
C PHE A 89 19.07 -10.25 -28.31
N TYR A 90 19.95 -9.40 -27.77
CA TYR A 90 20.75 -8.48 -28.59
C TYR A 90 21.72 -9.21 -29.51
N TYR A 91 22.30 -10.33 -29.08
CA TYR A 91 23.09 -11.20 -29.96
C TYR A 91 22.25 -11.77 -31.11
N SER A 92 21.03 -12.24 -30.82
CA SER A 92 20.11 -12.76 -31.83
C SER A 92 19.67 -11.67 -32.82
N MET A 93 19.38 -10.47 -32.34
CA MET A 93 19.03 -9.31 -33.17
C MET A 93 20.18 -8.87 -34.07
N TRP A 94 21.42 -8.94 -33.56
CA TRP A 94 22.62 -8.68 -34.33
C TRP A 94 22.76 -9.66 -35.50
N GLN A 95 22.60 -10.97 -35.25
CA GLN A 95 22.70 -12.02 -36.28
C GLN A 95 21.50 -12.07 -37.24
N SER A 96 20.37 -11.46 -36.89
CA SER A 96 19.14 -11.54 -37.69
C SER A 96 19.26 -10.82 -39.05
N THR A 97 18.58 -11.38 -40.04
CA THR A 97 18.41 -10.80 -41.40
C THR A 97 17.23 -9.82 -41.49
N TRP A 98 16.68 -9.41 -40.34
CA TRP A 98 15.53 -8.51 -40.28
C TRP A 98 15.86 -7.13 -40.84
N THR A 99 14.86 -6.48 -41.43
CA THR A 99 15.01 -5.10 -41.90
C THR A 99 15.26 -4.17 -40.72
N PHE A 100 15.89 -3.01 -40.98
CA PHE A 100 16.14 -1.99 -39.95
C PHE A 100 14.89 -1.66 -39.12
N TRP A 101 13.75 -1.43 -39.78
CA TRP A 101 12.49 -1.10 -39.11
C TRP A 101 11.96 -2.24 -38.23
N SER A 102 12.12 -3.48 -38.67
CA SER A 102 11.73 -4.66 -37.87
C SER A 102 12.63 -4.82 -36.65
N LYS A 103 13.94 -4.58 -36.80
CA LYS A 103 14.88 -4.58 -35.65
C LYS A 103 14.53 -3.47 -34.66
N LEU A 104 14.28 -2.27 -35.15
CA LEU A 104 13.90 -1.13 -34.31
C LEU A 104 12.63 -1.43 -33.50
N LEU A 105 11.59 -1.97 -34.14
CA LEU A 105 10.36 -2.38 -33.47
C LEU A 105 10.61 -3.48 -32.43
N ALA A 106 11.43 -4.49 -32.76
CA ALA A 106 11.80 -5.56 -31.83
C ALA A 106 12.51 -5.02 -30.59
N HIS A 107 13.49 -4.12 -30.77
CA HIS A 107 14.19 -3.47 -29.66
C HIS A 107 13.25 -2.64 -28.80
N PHE A 108 12.35 -1.89 -29.41
CA PHE A 108 11.34 -1.12 -28.68
C PHE A 108 10.45 -2.03 -27.83
N VAL A 109 9.88 -3.09 -28.42
CA VAL A 109 9.02 -4.04 -27.71
C VAL A 109 9.80 -4.75 -26.59
N TRP A 110 11.03 -5.18 -26.87
CA TRP A 110 11.89 -5.82 -25.88
C TRP A 110 12.18 -4.92 -24.69
N PHE A 111 12.57 -3.67 -24.96
CA PHE A 111 12.83 -2.70 -23.92
C PHE A 111 11.61 -2.53 -23.00
N TYR A 112 10.41 -2.34 -23.56
CA TYR A 112 9.21 -2.10 -22.76
C TYR A 112 8.69 -3.34 -22.02
N VAL A 113 8.66 -4.50 -22.68
CA VAL A 113 8.10 -5.72 -22.09
C VAL A 113 9.07 -6.36 -21.10
N TRP A 114 10.37 -6.33 -21.39
CA TRP A 114 11.40 -7.03 -20.62
C TRP A 114 12.28 -6.08 -19.81
N ASP A 115 13.08 -5.23 -20.47
CA ASP A 115 14.11 -4.44 -19.78
C ASP A 115 13.51 -3.48 -18.75
N TRP A 116 12.42 -2.80 -19.09
CA TRP A 116 11.72 -1.87 -18.21
C TRP A 116 11.14 -2.57 -16.97
N GLY A 117 10.50 -3.74 -17.17
CA GLY A 117 9.98 -4.54 -16.07
C GLY A 117 11.09 -5.01 -15.12
N MET A 118 12.15 -5.59 -15.68
CA MET A 118 13.28 -6.11 -14.91
C MET A 118 14.03 -4.99 -14.15
N LEU A 119 14.22 -3.83 -14.79
CA LEU A 119 14.79 -2.64 -14.15
C LEU A 119 14.04 -2.29 -12.88
N TRP A 120 12.70 -2.21 -12.96
CA TRP A 120 11.89 -1.88 -11.79
C TRP A 120 12.01 -2.97 -10.72
N PHE A 121 11.88 -4.26 -11.01
CA PHE A 121 12.02 -5.28 -9.95
C PHE A 121 13.39 -5.26 -9.26
N ALA A 122 14.48 -5.08 -10.02
CA ALA A 122 15.80 -4.96 -9.46
C ALA A 122 15.90 -3.71 -8.57
N PHE A 123 15.54 -2.55 -9.11
CA PHE A 123 15.62 -1.27 -8.41
C PHE A 123 14.77 -1.24 -7.14
N LEU A 124 13.53 -1.71 -7.22
CA LEU A 124 12.61 -1.75 -6.08
C LEU A 124 13.11 -2.66 -4.98
N SER A 125 13.64 -3.83 -5.33
CA SER A 125 14.18 -4.75 -4.32
C SER A 125 15.48 -4.24 -3.71
N MET A 126 16.29 -3.47 -4.44
CA MET A 126 17.42 -2.73 -3.86
C MET A 126 16.94 -1.65 -2.87
N LEU A 127 15.84 -0.95 -3.17
CA LEU A 127 15.26 0.03 -2.25
C LEU A 127 14.69 -0.64 -1.00
N VAL A 128 13.98 -1.77 -1.15
CA VAL A 128 13.49 -2.57 -0.02
C VAL A 128 14.67 -3.04 0.84
N GLU A 129 15.76 -3.53 0.25
CA GLU A 129 16.97 -3.87 1.00
C GLU A 129 17.45 -2.68 1.83
N LYS A 130 17.54 -1.49 1.24
CA LYS A 130 17.97 -0.28 1.95
C LYS A 130 17.01 0.09 3.09
N VAL A 131 15.70 0.05 2.87
CA VAL A 131 14.69 0.33 3.93
C VAL A 131 14.82 -0.68 5.07
N LEU A 132 14.91 -1.97 4.77
CA LEU A 132 15.07 -3.04 5.76
C LEU A 132 16.42 -2.97 6.49
N SER A 133 17.43 -2.33 5.92
CA SER A 133 18.73 -2.10 6.55
C SER A 133 18.75 -0.92 7.54
N ARG A 134 17.66 -0.16 7.64
CA ARG A 134 17.55 0.99 8.53
C ARG A 134 17.73 0.56 9.99
N LYS A 135 18.75 1.12 10.66
CA LYS A 135 19.11 0.78 12.05
C LYS A 135 18.22 1.43 13.10
N GLU A 136 17.66 2.59 12.78
CA GLU A 136 16.91 3.40 13.73
C GLU A 136 15.45 3.52 13.31
N CYS A 137 14.55 3.33 14.29
CA CYS A 137 13.13 3.62 14.17
C CYS A 137 12.77 4.55 15.33
N THR A 138 12.47 5.81 15.01
CA THR A 138 12.06 6.82 15.99
C THR A 138 10.54 6.87 16.14
N ASN A 139 9.82 6.02 15.41
CA ASN A 139 8.37 5.86 15.52
C ASN A 139 7.95 5.57 16.97
N ARG A 140 7.02 6.35 17.52
CA ARG A 140 6.57 6.24 18.92
C ARG A 140 6.15 4.82 19.33
N LEU A 141 5.42 4.11 18.48
CA LEU A 141 4.90 2.77 18.78
C LEU A 141 5.95 1.66 18.60
N PHE A 142 6.81 1.82 17.59
CA PHE A 142 7.77 0.80 17.14
C PHE A 142 9.22 1.07 17.57
N ASN A 143 9.46 2.16 18.31
CA ASN A 143 10.77 2.45 18.88
C ASN A 143 11.10 1.42 19.96
N ARG A 144 12.24 0.74 19.77
CA ARG A 144 12.72 -0.33 20.66
C ARG A 144 13.57 0.18 21.82
N LYS A 145 13.84 1.49 21.90
CA LYS A 145 14.59 2.07 23.01
C LYS A 145 13.81 1.89 24.32
N PRO A 146 14.42 1.34 25.38
CA PRO A 146 13.78 1.22 26.70
C PRO A 146 13.28 2.58 27.19
N GLY A 147 12.07 2.61 27.76
CA GLY A 147 11.46 3.82 28.30
C GLY A 147 10.84 4.77 27.26
N ALA A 148 10.85 4.44 25.98
CA ALA A 148 10.09 5.19 24.98
C ALA A 148 8.58 5.13 25.32
N GLU A 149 7.95 6.30 25.47
CA GLU A 149 6.51 6.39 25.71
C GLU A 149 5.76 5.91 24.47
N LYS A 150 5.05 4.80 24.60
CA LYS A 150 4.33 4.20 23.47
C LYS A 150 2.91 4.75 23.33
N PHE A 151 2.24 5.16 24.40
CA PHE A 151 0.83 5.57 24.33
C PHE A 151 0.67 6.96 24.95
N LEU A 152 -0.15 7.81 24.34
CA LEU A 152 -0.49 9.14 24.84
C LEU A 152 -1.44 9.11 26.04
N GLY A 153 -2.03 7.95 26.36
CA GLY A 153 -2.90 7.76 27.52
C GLY A 153 -3.61 6.42 27.55
N LYS A 154 -4.72 6.36 28.27
CA LYS A 154 -5.48 5.12 28.55
C LYS A 154 -6.80 5.04 27.78
N LYS A 155 -7.31 6.15 27.26
CA LYS A 155 -8.53 6.16 26.45
C LYS A 155 -8.17 5.91 24.99
N ILE A 156 -8.30 4.66 24.55
CA ILE A 156 -7.88 4.23 23.22
C ILE A 156 -9.12 3.87 22.40
N VAL A 157 -9.26 4.48 21.22
CA VAL A 157 -10.26 4.07 20.23
C VAL A 157 -9.60 3.72 18.90
N VAL A 158 -10.04 2.61 18.31
CA VAL A 158 -9.72 2.22 16.94
C VAL A 158 -10.96 2.44 16.09
N LEU A 159 -10.81 3.20 15.01
CA LEU A 159 -11.90 3.57 14.12
C LEU A 159 -11.78 2.81 12.80
N GLY A 160 -12.82 2.04 12.50
CA GLY A 160 -13.01 1.39 11.22
C GLY A 160 -13.56 2.34 10.16
N ASN A 161 -13.42 1.94 8.89
CA ASN A 161 -13.95 2.72 7.77
C ASN A 161 -15.39 2.33 7.38
N GLY A 162 -16.05 1.47 8.16
CA GLY A 162 -17.41 1.02 7.89
C GLY A 162 -18.47 2.13 7.99
N PRO A 163 -19.59 2.02 7.25
CA PRO A 163 -20.70 2.97 7.31
C PRO A 163 -21.23 3.29 8.71
N SER A 164 -21.15 2.35 9.65
CA SER A 164 -21.62 2.56 11.03
C SER A 164 -20.85 3.65 11.77
N LEU A 165 -19.64 4.02 11.33
CA LEU A 165 -18.90 5.13 11.91
C LEU A 165 -19.66 6.46 11.78
N ALA A 166 -20.25 6.69 10.60
CA ALA A 166 -20.95 7.93 10.26
C ALA A 166 -22.48 7.75 10.19
N LYS A 167 -23.00 6.80 10.97
CA LYS A 167 -24.43 6.52 11.06
C LYS A 167 -24.93 6.81 12.47
N ASN A 168 -26.14 7.38 12.55
CA ASN A 168 -26.81 7.73 13.81
C ASN A 168 -26.12 8.89 14.56
N GLU A 169 -25.77 8.67 15.83
CA GLU A 169 -25.33 9.71 16.76
C GLU A 169 -23.98 10.32 16.36
N PRO A 170 -23.83 11.65 16.41
CA PRO A 170 -22.58 12.33 16.12
C PRO A 170 -21.58 12.16 17.29
N LEU A 171 -20.77 11.10 17.22
CA LEU A 171 -19.78 10.74 18.25
C LEU A 171 -18.41 11.44 18.08
N GLY A 172 -18.26 12.35 17.12
CA GLY A 172 -16.97 12.96 16.78
C GLY A 172 -16.29 13.67 17.94
N ALA A 173 -17.05 14.39 18.77
CA ALA A 173 -16.52 15.04 19.97
C ALA A 173 -16.05 14.02 21.02
N ALA A 174 -16.76 12.90 21.17
CA ALA A 174 -16.36 11.83 22.09
C ALA A 174 -15.09 11.12 21.59
N ILE A 175 -14.99 10.86 20.29
CA ILE A 175 -13.78 10.35 19.64
C ILE A 175 -12.59 11.29 19.88
N ASP A 176 -12.76 12.58 19.64
CA ASP A 176 -11.71 13.59 19.83
C ASP A 176 -11.35 13.79 21.32
N SER A 177 -12.15 13.28 22.26
CA SER A 177 -11.82 13.28 23.68
C SER A 177 -10.93 12.10 24.12
N MET A 178 -10.70 11.12 23.23
CA MET A 178 -9.82 9.98 23.50
C MET A 178 -8.35 10.42 23.50
N ASP A 179 -7.52 9.71 24.27
CA ASP A 179 -6.08 9.97 24.35
C ASP A 179 -5.39 9.46 23.07
N GLU A 180 -5.81 8.29 22.60
CA GLU A 180 -5.36 7.67 21.35
C GLU A 180 -6.55 7.46 20.40
N VAL A 181 -6.41 7.95 19.17
CA VAL A 181 -7.35 7.73 18.07
C VAL A 181 -6.60 7.10 16.92
N VAL A 182 -6.87 5.81 16.70
CA VAL A 182 -6.26 5.01 15.65
C VAL A 182 -7.18 4.94 14.45
N ARG A 183 -6.64 5.22 13.27
CA ARG A 183 -7.33 5.08 11.99
C ARG A 183 -6.52 4.24 11.03
N PHE A 184 -7.12 3.81 9.94
CA PHE A 184 -6.38 3.06 8.92
C PHE A 184 -6.77 3.36 7.48
N ASN A 185 -5.80 3.11 6.59
CA ASN A 185 -5.90 3.30 5.15
C ASN A 185 -6.46 4.69 4.80
N ASN A 186 -7.43 4.77 3.88
CA ASN A 186 -7.99 6.01 3.34
C ASN A 186 -9.17 6.57 4.17
N PHE A 187 -8.99 6.79 5.47
CA PHE A 187 -10.04 7.41 6.31
C PHE A 187 -10.32 8.89 5.95
N GLN A 188 -11.58 9.30 5.84
CA GLN A 188 -11.90 10.71 5.57
C GLN A 188 -12.49 11.43 6.79
N THR A 189 -12.13 12.70 6.98
CA THR A 189 -12.67 13.55 8.06
C THR A 189 -13.23 14.84 7.48
N LYS A 190 -12.40 15.90 7.44
CA LYS A 190 -12.80 17.26 7.05
C LYS A 190 -13.25 17.37 5.61
N THR A 191 -12.57 16.69 4.70
CA THR A 191 -12.89 16.73 3.25
C THR A 191 -14.27 16.18 2.93
N SER A 192 -14.81 15.27 3.75
CA SER A 192 -16.17 14.75 3.58
C SER A 192 -17.23 15.52 4.37
N GLY A 193 -16.85 16.46 5.24
CA GLY A 193 -17.80 17.13 6.14
C GLY A 193 -18.41 16.19 7.20
N LEU A 194 -17.68 15.16 7.63
CA LEU A 194 -18.17 14.12 8.54
C LEU A 194 -17.59 14.20 9.96
N GLU A 195 -16.92 15.30 10.30
CA GLU A 195 -16.20 15.49 11.57
C GLU A 195 -17.12 15.31 12.79
N ALA A 196 -18.39 15.68 12.66
CA ALA A 196 -19.38 15.52 13.73
C ALA A 196 -19.55 14.05 14.15
N TRP A 197 -19.31 13.09 13.25
CA TRP A 197 -19.38 11.65 13.53
C TRP A 197 -18.01 11.02 13.70
N THR A 198 -17.06 11.39 12.84
CA THR A 198 -15.76 10.71 12.75
C THR A 198 -14.73 11.27 13.72
N GLY A 199 -14.94 12.49 14.23
CA GLY A 199 -13.89 13.29 14.86
C GLY A 199 -12.84 13.76 13.85
N THR A 200 -11.87 14.52 14.34
CA THR A 200 -10.74 15.06 13.56
C THR A 200 -9.38 14.60 14.06
N LYS A 201 -9.30 14.13 15.32
CA LYS A 201 -8.06 13.64 15.91
C LYS A 201 -7.65 12.34 15.24
N THR A 202 -6.35 12.23 14.98
CA THR A 202 -5.67 10.98 14.62
C THR A 202 -4.30 11.03 15.27
N THR A 203 -4.00 10.05 16.11
CA THR A 203 -2.71 9.95 16.81
C THR A 203 -1.88 8.79 16.28
N VAL A 204 -2.53 7.82 15.65
CA VAL A 204 -1.92 6.67 14.98
C VAL A 204 -2.65 6.37 13.68
N HIS A 205 -1.89 6.14 12.62
CA HIS A 205 -2.40 5.73 11.31
C HIS A 205 -1.78 4.40 10.92
N PHE A 206 -2.59 3.36 10.76
CA PHE A 206 -2.17 2.11 10.16
C PHE A 206 -2.46 2.12 8.65
N SER A 207 -1.51 1.74 7.82
CA SER A 207 -1.71 1.68 6.37
C SER A 207 -1.16 0.39 5.79
N ASP A 208 -1.83 -0.19 4.80
CA ASP A 208 -1.35 -1.37 4.08
C ASP A 208 -0.13 -1.08 3.15
N SER A 209 0.47 0.11 3.27
CA SER A 209 1.49 0.71 2.43
C SER A 209 1.02 1.09 1.03
N MET A 210 0.30 0.24 0.30
CA MET A 210 -0.19 0.54 -1.05
C MET A 210 -1.14 1.73 -1.07
N LEU A 211 -2.01 1.81 -0.08
CA LEU A 211 -2.98 2.87 0.12
C LEU A 211 -2.40 4.03 0.91
N TYR A 212 -1.13 3.97 1.37
CA TYR A 212 -0.57 5.16 2.02
C TYR A 212 -0.52 6.30 1.00
N PRO A 213 -1.17 7.42 1.29
CA PRO A 213 -1.86 8.13 0.23
C PRO A 213 -1.03 9.18 -0.46
N SER A 214 -1.50 9.48 -1.66
CA SER A 214 -1.16 10.63 -2.50
C SER A 214 -1.99 11.87 -2.15
N TYR A 215 -2.89 11.78 -1.16
CA TYR A 215 -3.79 12.87 -0.80
C TYR A 215 -3.33 13.58 0.47
N PRO A 216 -3.37 14.93 0.51
CA PRO A 216 -2.96 15.70 1.67
C PRO A 216 -3.73 15.39 2.96
N GLU A 217 -5.01 15.01 2.87
CA GLU A 217 -5.87 14.82 4.06
C GLU A 217 -5.40 13.72 5.04
N TYR A 218 -4.56 12.81 4.57
CA TYR A 218 -4.04 11.72 5.39
C TYR A 218 -2.62 11.99 5.91
N GLN A 219 -2.01 13.10 5.47
CA GLN A 219 -0.82 13.63 6.13
C GLN A 219 -1.28 14.32 7.41
N VAL A 220 -1.52 13.54 8.47
CA VAL A 220 -1.90 14.11 9.77
C VAL A 220 -0.63 14.50 10.52
N PRO A 221 -0.35 15.79 10.73
CA PRO A 221 0.86 16.21 11.42
C PRO A 221 0.92 15.63 12.83
N GLY A 222 2.04 15.00 13.16
CA GLY A 222 2.27 14.39 14.48
C GLY A 222 1.60 13.03 14.71
N ALA A 223 0.82 12.52 13.75
CA ALA A 223 0.31 11.15 13.84
C ALA A 223 1.44 10.13 13.65
N CYS A 224 1.40 9.08 14.45
CA CYS A 224 2.33 7.97 14.35
C CYS A 224 1.93 7.05 13.20
N LEU A 225 2.77 6.93 12.18
CA LEU A 225 2.46 6.16 11.00
C LEU A 225 3.06 4.75 11.02
N CYS A 226 2.22 3.76 10.70
CA CYS A 226 2.52 2.35 10.86
C CYS A 226 2.10 1.58 9.61
N LEU A 227 3.03 0.91 8.93
CA LEU A 227 2.68 0.03 7.80
C LEU A 227 2.29 -1.36 8.31
N SER A 228 1.00 -1.71 8.18
CA SER A 228 0.40 -2.93 8.73
C SER A 228 0.78 -4.19 7.98
N LEU A 229 0.93 -4.09 6.66
CA LEU A 229 1.14 -5.26 5.78
C LEU A 229 2.50 -5.23 5.08
N PHE A 230 3.33 -4.23 5.35
CA PHE A 230 4.63 -4.06 4.69
C PHE A 230 5.49 -5.32 4.78
N MET A 231 5.49 -6.01 5.92
CA MET A 231 6.30 -7.20 6.16
C MET A 231 5.64 -8.53 5.76
N ASP A 232 4.45 -8.53 5.16
CA ASP A 232 3.72 -9.76 4.77
C ASP A 232 4.54 -10.65 3.83
N ARG A 233 5.15 -10.04 2.80
CA ARG A 233 6.02 -10.70 1.82
C ARG A 233 6.85 -9.68 1.07
N LEU A 234 7.98 -10.11 0.52
CA LEU A 234 8.92 -9.21 -0.17
C LEU A 234 8.27 -8.36 -1.27
N MET A 235 7.34 -8.95 -2.04
CA MET A 235 6.63 -8.21 -3.09
C MET A 235 5.63 -7.18 -2.55
N VAL A 236 5.09 -7.40 -1.35
CA VAL A 236 4.25 -6.41 -0.67
C VAL A 236 5.11 -5.27 -0.15
N CYS A 237 6.34 -5.52 0.34
CA CYS A 237 7.27 -4.43 0.68
C CYS A 237 7.54 -3.50 -0.52
N GLY A 238 7.74 -4.10 -1.70
CA GLY A 238 8.10 -3.37 -2.91
C GLY A 238 6.92 -2.67 -3.59
N SER A 239 5.67 -2.99 -3.22
CA SER A 239 4.48 -2.52 -3.92
C SER A 239 4.35 -1.00 -3.84
N TYR A 240 4.61 -0.39 -2.68
CA TYR A 240 4.53 1.06 -2.53
C TYR A 240 5.47 1.79 -3.49
N PHE A 241 6.73 1.35 -3.58
CA PHE A 241 7.67 1.93 -4.53
C PHE A 241 7.24 1.69 -5.98
N LEU A 242 6.68 0.52 -6.30
CA LEU A 242 6.14 0.26 -7.64
C LEU A 242 5.04 1.26 -8.00
N PHE A 243 4.04 1.41 -7.13
CA PHE A 243 2.93 2.34 -7.39
C PHE A 243 3.43 3.80 -7.44
N ARG A 244 4.21 4.25 -6.46
CA ARG A 244 4.61 5.65 -6.40
C ARG A 244 5.68 6.02 -7.39
N MET A 245 6.71 5.21 -7.58
CA MET A 245 7.84 5.56 -8.42
C MET A 245 7.65 5.12 -9.87
N SER A 246 7.16 3.90 -10.10
CA SER A 246 7.02 3.35 -11.46
C SER A 246 5.75 3.82 -12.16
N ILE A 247 4.63 3.87 -11.44
CA ILE A 247 3.32 4.21 -12.02
C ILE A 247 3.08 5.71 -11.93
N ASP A 248 3.26 6.31 -10.74
CA ASP A 248 2.94 7.72 -10.51
C ASP A 248 4.08 8.69 -10.80
N LEU A 249 5.32 8.20 -10.95
CA LEU A 249 6.54 9.00 -11.11
C LEU A 249 6.82 9.96 -9.92
N ALA A 250 6.32 9.63 -8.73
CA ALA A 250 6.48 10.36 -7.47
C ALA A 250 7.70 9.85 -6.68
N PHE A 251 8.90 10.01 -7.26
CA PHE A 251 10.14 9.45 -6.72
C PHE A 251 10.53 10.06 -5.37
N GLN A 252 10.49 11.38 -5.27
CA GLN A 252 10.95 12.10 -4.09
C GLN A 252 10.04 11.83 -2.90
N GLU A 253 8.72 11.82 -3.12
CA GLU A 253 7.71 11.54 -2.13
C GLU A 253 7.84 10.10 -1.63
N ALA A 254 8.02 9.14 -2.54
CA ALA A 254 8.19 7.74 -2.16
C ALA A 254 9.45 7.51 -1.32
N LEU A 255 10.59 8.10 -1.71
CA LEU A 255 11.84 7.98 -0.98
C LEU A 255 11.77 8.73 0.36
N SER A 256 11.28 9.96 0.38
CA SER A 256 11.11 10.73 1.62
C SER A 256 10.25 9.96 2.62
N PHE A 257 9.18 9.34 2.14
CA PHE A 257 8.28 8.56 2.95
C PHE A 257 8.93 7.30 3.52
N MET A 258 9.44 6.42 2.64
CA MET A 258 9.94 5.10 3.02
C MET A 258 11.23 5.16 3.86
N PHE A 259 12.00 6.25 3.74
CA PHE A 259 13.21 6.49 4.51
C PHE A 259 13.02 7.41 5.71
N ASP A 260 11.79 7.88 6.00
CA ASP A 260 11.51 8.64 7.22
C ASP A 260 11.74 7.74 8.46
N PRO A 261 12.64 8.10 9.39
CA PRO A 261 12.87 7.31 10.61
C PRO A 261 11.63 7.17 11.51
N GLN A 262 10.63 8.04 11.36
CA GLN A 262 9.35 7.97 12.07
C GLN A 262 8.36 6.98 11.46
N LEU A 263 8.62 6.46 10.26
CA LEU A 263 7.81 5.40 9.66
C LEU A 263 8.04 4.07 10.39
N GLY A 264 7.01 3.55 11.05
CA GLY A 264 7.01 2.21 11.66
C GLY A 264 6.34 1.17 10.77
N TRP A 265 6.52 -0.10 11.08
CA TRP A 265 5.80 -1.21 10.45
C TRP A 265 5.63 -2.37 11.43
N LEU A 266 4.59 -3.17 11.22
CA LEU A 266 4.38 -4.41 11.95
C LEU A 266 5.44 -5.44 11.57
N GLU A 267 5.89 -6.22 12.54
CA GLU A 267 6.83 -7.31 12.29
C GLU A 267 6.11 -8.44 11.56
N ALA A 268 6.85 -9.21 10.74
CA ALA A 268 6.28 -10.34 10.01
C ALA A 268 5.61 -11.38 10.93
N GLU A 269 6.18 -11.58 12.12
CA GLU A 269 5.65 -12.49 13.13
C GLU A 269 4.27 -12.07 13.63
N ASP A 270 4.01 -10.78 13.81
CA ASP A 270 2.69 -10.29 14.23
C ASP A 270 1.63 -10.62 13.16
N ILE A 271 1.98 -10.46 11.88
CA ILE A 271 1.08 -10.76 10.75
C ILE A 271 0.80 -12.26 10.68
N ASP A 272 1.85 -13.09 10.79
CA ASP A 272 1.71 -14.54 10.71
C ASP A 272 0.95 -15.13 11.90
N ASN A 273 1.17 -14.60 13.11
CA ASN A 273 0.39 -14.96 14.30
C ASN A 273 -1.09 -14.63 14.10
N MET A 274 -1.42 -13.45 13.57
CA MET A 274 -2.81 -13.08 13.29
C MET A 274 -3.44 -13.98 12.22
N LYS A 275 -2.71 -14.36 11.17
CA LYS A 275 -3.20 -15.34 10.18
C LYS A 275 -3.58 -16.67 10.83
N GLN A 276 -2.75 -17.16 11.77
CA GLN A 276 -3.01 -18.40 12.49
C GLN A 276 -4.23 -18.29 13.41
N VAL A 277 -4.32 -17.19 14.19
CA VAL A 277 -5.45 -16.92 15.09
C VAL A 277 -6.77 -16.85 14.33
N LEU A 278 -6.79 -16.15 13.19
CA LEU A 278 -7.98 -16.08 12.33
C LEU A 278 -8.23 -17.38 11.56
N GLY A 279 -7.28 -18.32 11.53
CA GLY A 279 -7.38 -19.53 10.72
C GLY A 279 -7.57 -19.24 9.23
N ILE A 280 -6.94 -18.18 8.71
CA ILE A 280 -6.99 -17.83 7.28
C ILE A 280 -5.86 -18.51 6.51
N SER A 281 -6.08 -18.74 5.21
CA SER A 281 -5.05 -19.34 4.37
C SER A 281 -3.81 -18.46 4.30
N TYR A 282 -2.63 -19.05 4.12
CA TYR A 282 -1.35 -18.35 3.91
C TYR A 282 -1.40 -17.27 2.80
N TRP A 283 -2.31 -17.43 1.85
CA TRP A 283 -2.49 -16.55 0.70
C TRP A 283 -3.26 -15.27 0.99
N LYS A 284 -4.00 -15.29 2.09
CA LYS A 284 -4.76 -14.16 2.58
C LYS A 284 -3.97 -13.48 3.69
N HIS A 285 -4.25 -12.21 3.89
CA HIS A 285 -3.70 -11.46 5.00
C HIS A 285 -4.82 -10.81 5.80
N PRO A 286 -4.62 -10.58 7.10
CA PRO A 286 -5.59 -9.87 7.92
C PRO A 286 -5.75 -8.43 7.40
N THR A 287 -6.92 -7.82 7.57
CA THR A 287 -7.10 -6.40 7.22
C THR A 287 -6.23 -5.48 8.09
N SER A 288 -5.90 -4.27 7.60
CA SER A 288 -5.22 -3.25 8.42
C SER A 288 -5.98 -2.94 9.71
N GLY A 289 -7.31 -3.00 9.67
CA GLY A 289 -8.17 -2.75 10.82
C GLY A 289 -8.00 -3.80 11.91
N ILE A 290 -8.03 -5.10 11.57
CA ILE A 290 -7.85 -6.16 12.57
C ILE A 290 -6.42 -6.19 13.13
N MET A 291 -5.42 -5.91 12.29
CA MET A 291 -4.04 -5.74 12.74
C MET A 291 -3.89 -4.59 13.74
N ALA A 292 -4.57 -3.45 13.48
CA ALA A 292 -4.57 -2.31 14.39
C ALA A 292 -5.25 -2.64 15.73
N ILE A 293 -6.41 -3.32 15.70
CA ILE A 293 -7.11 -3.76 16.92
C ILE A 293 -6.19 -4.67 17.74
N ASP A 294 -5.69 -5.74 17.14
CA ASP A 294 -4.83 -6.71 17.82
C ASP A 294 -3.58 -6.07 18.41
N TRP A 295 -2.89 -5.24 17.63
CA TRP A 295 -1.68 -4.57 18.09
C TRP A 295 -1.98 -3.66 19.29
N MET A 296 -3.03 -2.84 19.22
CA MET A 296 -3.41 -1.95 20.32
C MET A 296 -3.84 -2.73 21.56
N VAL A 297 -4.55 -3.85 21.38
CA VAL A 297 -4.89 -4.76 22.47
C VAL A 297 -3.61 -5.31 23.08
N ARG A 298 -2.73 -6.00 22.36
CA ARG A 298 -1.55 -6.64 22.96
C ARG A 298 -0.56 -5.66 23.62
N HIS A 299 -0.49 -4.43 23.13
CA HIS A 299 0.54 -3.47 23.56
C HIS A 299 0.03 -2.38 24.49
N ARG A 300 -1.28 -2.31 24.81
CA ARG A 300 -1.84 -1.29 25.70
C ARG A 300 -1.10 -1.23 27.04
N PRO A 301 -1.01 -0.04 27.67
CA PRO A 301 -0.19 0.15 28.88
C PRO A 301 -0.53 -0.77 30.06
N ASP A 302 -1.79 -1.18 30.16
CA ASP A 302 -2.30 -2.09 31.19
C ASP A 302 -3.37 -3.00 30.56
N PRO A 303 -3.28 -4.33 30.70
CA PRO A 303 -4.30 -5.27 30.22
C PRO A 303 -5.74 -4.94 30.66
N LYS A 304 -5.96 -4.17 31.72
CA LYS A 304 -7.29 -3.75 32.17
C LYS A 304 -7.84 -2.53 31.43
N VAL A 305 -6.99 -1.79 30.71
CA VAL A 305 -7.42 -0.66 29.89
C VAL A 305 -8.22 -1.20 28.70
N PRO A 306 -9.47 -0.75 28.49
CA PRO A 306 -10.25 -1.16 27.33
C PRO A 306 -9.72 -0.46 26.07
N VAL A 307 -9.76 -1.18 24.95
CA VAL A 307 -9.62 -0.63 23.61
C VAL A 307 -11.02 -0.58 23.01
N TYR A 308 -11.53 0.61 22.73
CA TYR A 308 -12.83 0.79 22.09
C TYR A 308 -12.68 0.61 20.58
N VAL A 309 -13.64 -0.05 19.96
CA VAL A 309 -13.72 -0.20 18.50
C VAL A 309 -15.04 0.40 18.02
N HIS A 310 -15.00 1.18 16.95
CA HIS A 310 -16.18 1.78 16.33
C HIS A 310 -16.03 1.82 14.81
N GLY A 311 -17.11 1.70 14.05
CA GLY A 311 -17.05 1.72 12.59
C GLY A 311 -16.58 0.43 11.91
N PHE A 312 -16.69 -0.72 12.57
CA PHE A 312 -16.30 -2.02 12.03
C PHE A 312 -17.53 -2.82 11.55
N ASP A 313 -17.88 -2.66 10.28
CA ASP A 313 -18.97 -3.40 9.64
C ASP A 313 -18.51 -4.66 8.90
N PHE A 314 -17.20 -4.96 8.94
CA PHE A 314 -16.58 -6.15 8.33
C PHE A 314 -17.02 -6.39 6.88
N PHE A 315 -17.08 -5.30 6.10
CA PHE A 315 -17.45 -5.31 4.68
C PHE A 315 -18.85 -5.89 4.41
N GLN A 316 -19.75 -5.80 5.39
CA GLN A 316 -21.13 -6.24 5.26
C GLN A 316 -22.05 -5.06 4.90
N GLY A 317 -22.91 -5.29 3.91
CA GLY A 317 -23.91 -4.31 3.47
C GLY A 317 -23.65 -3.74 2.07
N PRO A 318 -24.50 -2.82 1.61
CA PRO A 318 -24.42 -2.26 0.24
C PRO A 318 -23.31 -1.21 0.07
N THR A 319 -22.79 -0.68 1.17
CA THR A 319 -21.72 0.32 1.20
C THR A 319 -20.59 -0.19 2.07
N VAL A 320 -19.36 -0.18 1.55
CA VAL A 320 -18.19 -0.68 2.25
C VAL A 320 -17.56 0.40 3.14
N HIS A 321 -17.49 1.64 2.64
CA HIS A 321 -16.97 2.77 3.40
C HIS A 321 -18.02 3.84 3.69
N TYR A 322 -17.88 4.53 4.83
CA TYR A 322 -18.77 5.67 5.19
C TYR A 322 -18.65 6.86 4.21
N TYR A 323 -17.54 6.95 3.49
CA TYR A 323 -17.28 7.95 2.44
C TYR A 323 -17.45 7.40 1.02
N SER A 324 -18.10 6.25 0.83
CA SER A 324 -18.21 5.56 -0.48
C SER A 324 -18.76 6.41 -1.64
N LYS A 325 -19.51 7.48 -1.37
CA LYS A 325 -20.01 8.39 -2.40
C LYS A 325 -18.91 9.22 -3.07
N THR A 326 -17.79 9.45 -2.38
CA THR A 326 -16.64 10.21 -2.89
C THR A 326 -15.56 9.28 -3.46
N GLU A 327 -15.69 7.96 -3.29
CA GLU A 327 -14.70 7.00 -3.77
C GLU A 327 -14.73 6.83 -5.29
N PRO A 328 -13.55 6.79 -5.93
CA PRO A 328 -13.45 6.40 -7.33
C PRO A 328 -14.14 5.05 -7.60
N LEU A 329 -14.72 4.90 -8.79
CA LEU A 329 -15.44 3.67 -9.16
C LEU A 329 -14.57 2.40 -9.03
N TYR A 330 -13.27 2.51 -9.32
CA TYR A 330 -12.37 1.35 -9.24
C TYR A 330 -12.14 0.88 -7.80
N GLU A 331 -12.06 1.80 -6.81
CA GLU A 331 -11.96 1.43 -5.40
C GLU A 331 -13.22 0.70 -4.95
N ARG A 332 -14.40 1.20 -5.34
CA ARG A 332 -15.67 0.51 -5.04
C ARG A 332 -15.75 -0.90 -5.65
N ILE A 333 -15.22 -1.10 -6.85
CA ILE A 333 -15.15 -2.44 -7.47
C ILE A 333 -14.15 -3.33 -6.72
N ASN A 334 -13.00 -2.79 -6.35
CA ASN A 334 -11.99 -3.50 -5.55
C ASN A 334 -12.54 -3.90 -4.17
N ASP A 335 -13.28 -3.02 -3.52
CA ASP A 335 -13.89 -3.29 -2.21
C ASP A 335 -14.90 -4.43 -2.28
N LEU A 336 -15.68 -4.50 -3.36
CA LEU A 336 -16.68 -5.56 -3.54
C LEU A 336 -16.05 -6.92 -3.89
N VAL A 337 -14.96 -6.93 -4.68
CA VAL A 337 -14.39 -8.17 -5.24
C VAL A 337 -13.07 -8.55 -4.57
N GLY A 338 -12.13 -7.60 -4.50
CA GLY A 338 -10.77 -7.79 -4.00
C GLY A 338 -10.71 -8.10 -2.51
N VAL A 339 -11.56 -7.47 -1.69
CA VAL A 339 -11.54 -7.68 -0.23
C VAL A 339 -11.76 -9.14 0.14
N ASN A 340 -12.83 -9.78 -0.37
CA ASN A 340 -13.13 -11.18 -0.05
C ASN A 340 -12.11 -12.17 -0.63
N MET A 341 -11.33 -11.73 -1.61
CA MET A 341 -10.24 -12.51 -2.16
C MET A 341 -8.97 -12.43 -1.32
N MET A 342 -8.68 -11.27 -0.73
CA MET A 342 -7.45 -11.01 0.03
C MET A 342 -7.61 -11.23 1.53
N HIS A 343 -8.83 -11.12 2.05
CA HIS A 343 -9.17 -11.16 3.47
C HIS A 343 -10.29 -12.18 3.75
N GLU A 344 -10.58 -12.40 5.04
CA GLU A 344 -11.78 -13.14 5.49
C GLU A 344 -12.54 -12.34 6.55
N PRO A 345 -13.31 -11.31 6.14
CA PRO A 345 -13.98 -10.41 7.09
C PRO A 345 -14.89 -11.11 8.08
N GLN A 346 -15.47 -12.25 7.70
CA GLN A 346 -16.32 -13.06 8.58
C GLN A 346 -15.55 -13.65 9.76
N LYS A 347 -14.29 -14.06 9.54
CA LYS A 347 -13.42 -14.59 10.61
C LYS A 347 -12.88 -13.45 11.47
N GLU A 348 -12.55 -12.31 10.86
CA GLU A 348 -12.17 -11.10 11.58
C GLU A 348 -13.30 -10.55 12.46
N ARG A 349 -14.56 -10.73 12.06
CA ARG A 349 -15.73 -10.36 12.87
C ARG A 349 -15.93 -11.27 14.08
N ALA A 350 -15.58 -12.54 13.94
CA ALA A 350 -15.77 -13.54 14.99
C ALA A 350 -14.69 -13.44 16.09
N PHE A 351 -13.48 -13.00 15.70
CA PHE A 351 -12.41 -12.60 16.60
C PHE A 351 -12.75 -11.27 17.27
#